data_AF-A0A954K4V9-F1
#
_entry.id   AF-A0A954K4V9-F1
#
_cell.length_a   1.000
_cell.length_b   1.000
_cell.length_c   1.000
_cell.angle_alpha   90.00
_cell.angle_beta   90.00
_cell.angle_gamma   90.00
#
_symmetry.space_group_name_H-M   'P 1'
#
loop_
_entity.id
_entity.type
_entity.pdbx_description
1 polymer ?
#
loop_
_entity_poly.entity_id
_entity_poly.type
_entity_poly.pdbx_seq_one_letter_code
_entity_poly.pdbx_strand_id
1 'polypeptide(L)'
;MNIWYRDAGRRLSRIRDAESLLESLQALQQRHTDPAYAELFADFENRFRARKQKVVEEWIDLDQELEQLSGELQEAKQLVESWKIKGAAFKVLKAGLRRTYQRGAVALSQLHKSSDDELFHECRKRSKYHLYHIRLLNQVWPTMLTARQSELDELNDYLGDDHDLAVMTQVITGEPDTFGASADVEQLLTLIRQQRHELQTAGLKLADRIFAEKPKAFAHRLKNYWKLWKADRIG
;
A
#
# COMPACT_ATOMS: atom_id res chain seq x y z
N MET A 1 -4.31 -6.04 20.32
CA MET A 1 -3.37 -5.09 19.70
C MET A 1 -3.59 -4.95 18.19
N ASN A 2 -3.26 -5.94 17.33
CA ASN A 2 -3.50 -5.82 15.88
C ASN A 2 -4.99 -5.59 15.50
N ILE A 3 -5.92 -6.23 16.21
CA ILE A 3 -7.37 -6.06 16.00
C ILE A 3 -7.81 -4.61 16.22
N TRP A 4 -7.39 -3.97 17.32
CA TRP A 4 -7.74 -2.57 17.61
C TRP A 4 -7.24 -1.61 16.51
N TYR A 5 -5.96 -1.68 16.11
CA TYR A 5 -5.43 -0.84 15.01
C TYR A 5 -6.17 -1.08 13.69
N ARG A 6 -6.53 -2.34 13.41
CA ARG A 6 -7.27 -2.69 12.19
C ARG A 6 -8.68 -2.10 12.22
N ASP A 7 -9.36 -2.18 13.36
CA ASP A 7 -10.74 -1.71 13.50
C ASP A 7 -10.80 -0.17 13.54
N ALA A 8 -9.83 0.49 14.19
CA ALA A 8 -9.64 1.94 14.12
C ALA A 8 -9.36 2.43 12.68
N GLY A 9 -8.46 1.75 11.96
CA GLY A 9 -8.17 2.07 10.56
C GLY A 9 -9.37 1.84 9.63
N ARG A 10 -10.21 0.84 9.90
CA ARG A 10 -11.46 0.61 9.15
C ARG A 10 -12.46 1.74 9.29
N ARG A 11 -12.52 2.40 10.46
CA ARG A 11 -13.43 3.54 10.66
C ARG A 11 -13.07 4.65 9.69
N LEU A 12 -11.81 5.12 9.69
CA LEU A 12 -11.31 6.20 8.81
C LEU A 12 -11.21 5.85 7.32
N SER A 13 -11.30 4.57 6.97
CA SER A 13 -11.07 4.11 5.59
C SER A 13 -12.00 4.78 4.58
N ARG A 14 -13.28 5.00 4.90
CA ARG A 14 -14.26 5.51 3.93
C ARG A 14 -13.90 6.89 3.35
N ILE A 15 -13.50 7.83 4.21
CA ILE A 15 -13.11 9.18 3.77
C ILE A 15 -11.76 9.12 3.05
N ARG A 16 -10.80 8.34 3.58
CA ARG A 16 -9.50 8.18 2.93
C ARG A 16 -9.63 7.54 1.55
N ASP A 17 -10.45 6.52 1.41
CA ASP A 17 -10.71 5.82 0.15
C ASP A 17 -11.35 6.79 -0.85
N ALA A 18 -12.34 7.59 -0.44
CA ALA A 18 -12.92 8.63 -1.29
C ALA A 18 -11.89 9.68 -1.75
N GLU A 19 -10.95 10.06 -0.88
CA GLU A 19 -9.85 10.95 -1.26
C GLU A 19 -8.85 10.29 -2.21
N SER A 20 -8.49 9.03 -1.95
CA SER A 20 -7.60 8.23 -2.82
C SER A 20 -8.14 8.12 -4.24
N LEU A 21 -9.47 8.05 -4.41
CA LEU A 21 -10.11 8.04 -5.73
C LEU A 21 -9.93 9.36 -6.49
N LEU A 22 -10.05 10.51 -5.81
CA LEU A 22 -9.80 11.82 -6.43
C LEU A 22 -8.33 11.99 -6.80
N GLU A 23 -7.41 11.63 -5.89
CA GLU A 23 -5.96 11.64 -6.15
C GLU A 23 -5.61 10.77 -7.36
N SER A 24 -6.20 9.58 -7.45
CA SER A 24 -5.99 8.65 -8.56
C SER A 24 -6.55 9.18 -9.88
N LEU A 25 -7.72 9.85 -9.86
CA LEU A 25 -8.29 10.45 -11.06
C LEU A 25 -7.40 11.60 -11.58
N GLN A 26 -6.87 12.43 -10.67
CA GLN A 26 -5.95 13.50 -11.02
C GLN A 26 -4.63 12.96 -11.59
N ALA A 27 -4.09 11.89 -11.00
CA ALA A 27 -2.90 11.22 -11.51
C ALA A 27 -3.14 10.61 -12.90
N LEU A 28 -4.34 10.06 -13.15
CA LEU A 28 -4.74 9.57 -14.47
C LEU A 28 -4.85 10.71 -15.49
N GLN A 29 -5.47 11.83 -15.11
CA GLN A 29 -5.57 13.03 -15.96
C GLN A 29 -4.20 13.59 -16.34
N GLN A 30 -3.24 13.62 -15.41
CA GLN A 30 -1.88 14.09 -15.69
C GLN A 30 -1.13 13.23 -16.73
N ARG A 31 -1.54 11.98 -16.91
CA ARG A 31 -0.99 11.08 -17.95
C ARG A 31 -1.72 11.19 -19.29
N HIS A 32 -2.98 11.64 -19.27
CA HIS A 32 -3.80 11.83 -20.47
C HIS A 32 -4.08 13.31 -20.70
N THR A 33 -3.07 14.04 -21.20
CA THR A 33 -3.10 15.50 -21.38
C THR A 33 -3.77 15.96 -22.69
N ASP A 34 -4.33 15.04 -23.47
CA ASP A 34 -5.07 15.39 -24.69
C ASP A 34 -6.30 16.26 -24.31
N PRO A 35 -6.42 17.49 -24.86
CA PRO A 35 -7.56 18.37 -24.60
C PRO A 35 -8.93 17.72 -24.86
N ALA A 36 -9.01 16.70 -25.71
CA ALA A 36 -10.24 15.96 -25.96
C ALA A 36 -10.82 15.28 -24.69
N TYR A 37 -9.99 14.99 -23.69
CA TYR A 37 -10.45 14.41 -22.41
C TYR A 37 -10.73 15.45 -21.32
N ALA A 38 -10.54 16.74 -21.57
CA ALA A 38 -10.66 17.77 -20.54
C ALA A 38 -12.07 17.81 -19.91
N GLU A 39 -13.11 17.77 -20.73
CA GLU A 39 -14.50 17.74 -20.27
C GLU A 39 -14.83 16.44 -19.53
N LEU A 40 -14.33 15.31 -20.04
CA LEU A 40 -14.47 13.99 -19.41
C LEU A 40 -13.92 14.00 -17.98
N PHE A 41 -12.66 14.41 -17.79
CA PHE A 41 -12.04 14.42 -16.46
C PHE A 41 -12.73 15.42 -15.51
N ALA A 42 -13.12 16.60 -16.00
CA ALA A 42 -13.82 17.59 -15.19
C ALA A 42 -15.18 17.08 -14.68
N ASP A 43 -15.94 16.38 -15.53
CA ASP A 43 -17.21 15.77 -15.14
C ASP A 43 -17.01 14.68 -14.07
N PHE A 44 -16.09 13.74 -14.28
CA PHE A 44 -15.81 12.71 -13.28
C PHE A 44 -15.24 13.27 -11.97
N GLU A 45 -14.41 14.31 -12.03
CA GLU A 45 -13.92 14.99 -10.84
C GLU A 45 -15.09 15.56 -10.02
N ASN A 46 -16.05 16.21 -10.66
CA ASN A 46 -17.26 16.73 -9.99
C ASN A 46 -18.08 15.60 -9.34
N ARG A 47 -18.26 14.47 -10.03
CA ARG A 47 -18.99 13.30 -9.50
C ARG A 47 -18.29 12.69 -8.28
N PHE A 48 -16.97 12.49 -8.34
CA PHE A 48 -16.20 11.99 -7.21
C PHE A 48 -16.15 12.98 -6.04
N ARG A 49 -16.09 14.30 -6.30
CA ARG A 49 -16.18 15.33 -5.26
C ARG A 49 -17.53 15.31 -4.56
N ALA A 50 -18.62 15.25 -5.31
CA ALA A 50 -19.97 15.14 -4.77
C ALA A 50 -20.13 13.86 -3.92
N ARG A 51 -19.58 12.73 -4.39
CA ARG A 51 -19.56 11.48 -3.65
C ARG A 51 -18.77 11.59 -2.35
N LYS A 52 -17.56 12.16 -2.36
CA LYS A 52 -16.76 12.40 -1.15
C LYS A 52 -17.51 13.28 -0.16
N GLN A 53 -18.15 14.35 -0.65
CA GLN A 53 -18.92 15.26 0.20
C GLN A 53 -20.05 14.53 0.94
N LYS A 54 -20.82 13.67 0.24
CA LYS A 54 -21.84 12.83 0.89
C LYS A 54 -21.25 11.95 2.00
N VAL A 55 -20.10 11.31 1.76
CA VAL A 55 -19.44 10.46 2.78
C VAL A 55 -19.03 11.27 4.01
N VAL A 56 -18.60 12.51 3.84
CA VAL A 56 -18.25 13.41 4.95
C VAL A 56 -19.51 13.86 5.69
N GLU A 57 -20.57 14.25 4.98
CA GLU A 57 -21.84 14.72 5.56
C GLU A 57 -22.59 13.63 6.34
N GLU A 58 -22.49 12.38 5.91
CA GLU A 58 -23.06 11.23 6.64
C GLU A 58 -22.33 10.91 7.95
N TRP A 59 -21.12 11.47 8.14
CA TRP A 59 -20.30 11.19 9.31
C TRP A 59 -20.54 12.21 10.42
N ILE A 60 -21.32 11.80 11.41
CA ILE A 60 -21.58 12.59 12.62
C ILE A 60 -20.38 12.47 13.56
N ASP A 61 -19.91 13.60 14.10
CA ASP A 61 -18.83 13.70 15.10
C ASP A 61 -17.42 13.26 14.62
N LEU A 62 -17.12 13.40 13.32
CA LEU A 62 -15.81 13.04 12.75
C LEU A 62 -14.63 13.66 13.51
N ASP A 63 -14.71 14.94 13.86
CA ASP A 63 -13.64 15.65 14.58
C ASP A 63 -13.39 15.06 15.96
N GLN A 64 -14.46 14.73 16.70
CA GLN A 64 -14.35 14.12 18.02
C GLN A 64 -13.77 12.71 17.93
N GLU A 65 -14.17 11.92 16.93
CA GLU A 65 -13.60 10.59 16.71
C GLU A 65 -12.11 10.65 16.35
N LEU A 66 -11.70 11.63 15.55
CA LEU A 66 -10.29 11.85 15.21
C LEU A 66 -9.46 12.25 16.43
N GLU A 67 -9.99 13.11 17.29
CA GLU A 67 -9.34 13.50 18.54
C GLU A 67 -9.17 12.31 19.48
N GLN A 68 -10.22 11.52 19.69
CA GLN A 68 -10.17 10.31 20.50
C GLN A 68 -9.13 9.32 19.95
N LEU A 69 -9.17 9.03 18.65
CA LEU A 69 -8.22 8.10 18.02
C LEU A 69 -6.78 8.62 18.13
N SER A 70 -6.56 9.92 17.99
CA SER A 70 -5.25 10.54 18.21
C SER A 70 -4.72 10.27 19.62
N GLY A 71 -5.57 10.47 20.65
CA GLY A 71 -5.25 10.14 22.04
C GLY A 71 -4.88 8.66 22.23
N GLU A 72 -5.73 7.75 21.74
CA GLU A 72 -5.49 6.30 21.83
C GLU A 72 -4.17 5.89 21.12
N LEU A 73 -3.84 6.51 19.99
CA LEU A 73 -2.58 6.27 19.28
C LEU A 73 -1.36 6.78 20.05
N GLN A 74 -1.47 7.91 20.74
CA GLN A 74 -0.40 8.45 21.58
C GLN A 74 -0.12 7.55 22.79
N GLU A 75 -1.16 7.06 23.46
CA GLU A 75 -1.02 6.08 24.54
C GLU A 75 -0.38 4.78 24.03
N ALA A 76 -0.86 4.27 22.90
CA ALA A 76 -0.34 3.05 22.33
C ALA A 76 1.13 3.18 21.90
N LYS A 77 1.57 4.37 21.46
CA LYS A 77 2.98 4.69 21.19
C LYS A 77 3.83 4.57 22.47
N GLN A 78 3.38 5.09 23.60
CA GLN A 78 4.11 4.99 24.87
C GLN A 78 4.27 3.53 25.32
N LEU A 79 3.25 2.68 25.08
CA LEU A 79 3.32 1.26 25.42
C LEU A 79 4.43 0.50 24.67
N VAL A 80 4.82 0.94 23.46
CA VAL A 80 5.87 0.30 22.66
C VAL A 80 7.21 0.26 23.40
N GLU A 81 7.53 1.30 24.19
CA GLU A 81 8.78 1.36 24.97
C GLU A 81 8.86 0.27 26.03
N SER A 82 7.72 -0.21 26.52
CA SER A 82 7.62 -1.25 27.55
C SER A 82 7.61 -2.69 27.01
N TRP A 83 7.60 -2.86 25.67
CA TRP A 83 7.41 -4.17 25.06
C TRP A 83 8.56 -5.15 25.36
N LYS A 84 8.22 -6.27 25.99
CA LYS A 84 9.13 -7.40 26.19
C LYS A 84 8.96 -8.42 25.07
N ILE A 85 9.91 -8.43 24.13
CA ILE A 85 9.93 -9.44 23.06
C ILE A 85 10.55 -10.73 23.61
N LYS A 86 9.76 -11.81 23.63
CA LYS A 86 10.22 -13.13 24.09
C LYS A 86 11.22 -13.73 23.09
N GLY A 87 12.33 -14.24 23.62
CA GLY A 87 13.35 -14.97 22.87
C GLY A 87 14.53 -14.11 22.41
N ALA A 88 15.59 -14.77 21.93
CA ALA A 88 16.78 -14.07 21.46
C ALA A 88 16.46 -13.23 20.21
N ALA A 89 16.73 -11.92 20.27
CA ALA A 89 16.37 -10.95 19.23
C ALA A 89 16.74 -11.41 17.80
N PHE A 90 17.94 -11.94 17.59
CA PHE A 90 18.36 -12.42 16.26
C PHE A 90 17.57 -13.64 15.76
N LYS A 91 17.08 -14.50 16.65
CA LYS A 91 16.26 -15.67 16.27
C LYS A 91 14.88 -15.20 15.82
N VAL A 92 14.29 -14.27 16.57
CA VAL A 92 13.00 -13.65 16.25
C VAL A 92 13.07 -12.90 14.92
N LEU A 93 14.07 -12.03 14.75
CA LEU A 93 14.30 -11.27 13.52
C LEU A 93 14.47 -12.19 12.30
N LYS A 94 15.39 -13.17 12.36
CA LYS A 94 15.64 -14.09 11.24
C LYS A 94 14.38 -14.87 10.87
N ALA A 95 13.63 -15.37 11.86
CA ALA A 95 12.41 -16.14 11.61
C ALA A 95 11.31 -15.26 10.98
N GLY A 96 11.10 -14.06 11.51
CA GLY A 96 10.12 -13.10 11.00
C GLY A 96 10.42 -12.65 9.57
N LEU A 97 11.67 -12.22 9.32
CA LEU A 97 12.14 -11.81 7.99
C LEU A 97 11.98 -12.92 6.96
N ARG A 98 12.43 -14.14 7.28
CA ARG A 98 12.28 -15.29 6.38
C ARG A 98 10.82 -15.54 6.03
N ARG A 99 9.94 -15.55 7.04
CA ARG A 99 8.51 -15.85 6.84
C ARG A 99 7.84 -14.81 5.97
N THR A 100 8.04 -13.52 6.25
CA THR A 100 7.41 -12.44 5.50
C THR A 100 7.94 -12.36 4.07
N TYR A 101 9.26 -12.47 3.89
CA TYR A 101 9.87 -12.47 2.56
C TYR A 101 9.41 -13.67 1.73
N GLN A 102 9.36 -14.87 2.32
CA GLN A 102 8.86 -16.08 1.65
C GLN A 102 7.42 -15.92 1.18
N ARG A 103 6.56 -15.28 1.99
CA ARG A 103 5.16 -15.03 1.60
C ARG A 103 5.07 -14.07 0.42
N GLY A 104 5.91 -13.04 0.37
CA GLY A 104 6.00 -12.14 -0.80
C GLY A 104 6.45 -12.86 -2.07
N ALA A 105 7.51 -13.67 -1.97
CA ALA A 105 7.99 -14.46 -3.10
C ALA A 105 6.95 -15.49 -3.59
N VAL A 106 6.18 -16.10 -2.69
CA VAL A 106 5.08 -17.01 -3.06
C VAL A 106 3.94 -16.26 -3.73
N ALA A 107 3.52 -15.10 -3.21
CA ALA A 107 2.48 -14.28 -3.81
C ALA A 107 2.87 -13.85 -5.24
N LEU A 108 4.11 -13.37 -5.43
CA LEU A 108 4.63 -13.03 -6.76
C LEU A 108 4.65 -14.25 -7.70
N SER A 109 5.06 -15.42 -7.21
CA SER A 109 5.04 -16.64 -8.02
C SER A 109 3.64 -17.09 -8.41
N GLN A 110 2.62 -16.81 -7.59
CA GLN A 110 1.22 -17.07 -7.93
C GLN A 110 0.73 -16.08 -8.99
N LEU A 111 1.12 -14.81 -8.86
CA LEU A 111 0.75 -13.74 -9.79
C LEU A 111 1.30 -13.99 -11.21
N HIS A 112 2.49 -14.57 -11.32
CA HIS A 112 3.04 -15.02 -12.61
C HIS A 112 2.30 -16.24 -13.22
N LYS A 113 1.49 -16.96 -12.44
CA LYS A 113 0.69 -18.08 -12.94
C LYS A 113 -0.74 -17.68 -13.30
N SER A 114 -1.28 -16.70 -12.57
CA SER A 114 -2.62 -16.15 -12.75
C SER A 114 -2.58 -14.67 -12.40
N SER A 115 -3.00 -13.83 -13.35
CA SER A 115 -3.13 -12.40 -13.12
C SER A 115 -4.56 -12.11 -12.69
N ASP A 116 -4.79 -11.99 -11.38
CA ASP A 116 -6.07 -11.56 -10.81
C ASP A 116 -5.87 -10.47 -9.73
N ASP A 117 -6.92 -9.69 -9.50
CA ASP A 117 -6.89 -8.55 -8.58
C ASP A 117 -6.64 -8.97 -7.11
N GLU A 118 -7.06 -10.18 -6.72
CA GLU A 118 -6.82 -10.69 -5.36
C GLU A 118 -5.33 -10.99 -5.13
N LEU A 119 -4.65 -11.54 -6.12
CA LEU A 119 -3.22 -11.81 -6.10
C LEU A 119 -2.41 -10.51 -6.12
N PHE A 120 -2.81 -9.50 -6.91
CA PHE A 120 -2.20 -8.16 -6.83
C PHE A 120 -2.35 -7.55 -5.44
N HIS A 121 -3.55 -7.66 -4.85
CA HIS A 121 -3.80 -7.17 -3.49
C HIS A 121 -2.93 -7.89 -2.44
N GLU A 122 -2.80 -9.22 -2.53
CA GLU A 122 -1.94 -9.99 -1.64
C GLU A 122 -0.44 -9.65 -1.86
N CYS A 123 0.01 -9.47 -3.10
CA CYS A 123 1.37 -9.02 -3.42
C CYS A 123 1.66 -7.65 -2.78
N ARG A 124 0.77 -6.68 -2.95
CA ARG A 124 0.85 -5.35 -2.32
C ARG A 124 0.98 -5.46 -0.81
N LYS A 125 0.12 -6.24 -0.16
CA LYS A 125 0.17 -6.46 1.28
C LYS A 125 1.50 -7.07 1.73
N ARG A 126 2.06 -8.03 0.99
CA ARG A 126 3.37 -8.62 1.30
C ARG A 126 4.52 -7.64 1.06
N SER A 127 4.45 -6.84 0.00
CA SER A 127 5.41 -5.76 -0.25
C SER A 127 5.42 -4.74 0.88
N LYS A 128 4.26 -4.25 1.35
CA LYS A 128 4.15 -3.34 2.50
C LYS A 128 4.79 -3.91 3.78
N TYR A 129 4.52 -5.19 4.09
CA TYR A 129 5.16 -5.81 5.25
C TYR A 129 6.68 -5.88 5.11
N HIS A 130 7.18 -6.15 3.91
CA HIS A 130 8.62 -6.18 3.65
C HIS A 130 9.23 -4.79 3.80
N LEU A 131 8.59 -3.76 3.25
CA LEU A 131 8.99 -2.36 3.42
C LEU A 131 9.08 -1.96 4.89
N TYR A 132 8.08 -2.28 5.71
CA TYR A 132 8.10 -1.97 7.14
C TYR A 132 9.24 -2.69 7.89
N HIS A 133 9.53 -3.95 7.54
CA HIS A 133 10.68 -4.64 8.09
C HIS A 133 12.02 -3.98 7.70
N ILE A 134 12.16 -3.53 6.45
CA ILE A 134 13.35 -2.83 6.00
C ILE A 134 13.49 -1.47 6.70
N ARG A 135 12.41 -0.69 6.81
CA ARG A 135 12.38 0.59 7.55
C ARG A 135 12.83 0.41 9.00
N LEU A 136 12.32 -0.61 9.70
CA LEU A 136 12.73 -0.94 11.08
C LEU A 136 14.22 -1.30 11.18
N LEU A 137 14.78 -1.92 10.14
CA LEU A 137 16.17 -2.38 10.13
C LEU A 137 17.12 -1.40 9.47
N ASN A 138 16.65 -0.26 8.94
CA ASN A 138 17.47 0.60 8.10
C ASN A 138 18.76 1.06 8.80
N GLN A 139 18.69 1.35 10.10
CA GLN A 139 19.84 1.76 10.92
C GLN A 139 20.93 0.70 11.06
N VAL A 140 20.64 -0.57 10.76
CA VAL A 140 21.61 -1.66 10.84
C VAL A 140 22.70 -1.51 9.79
N TRP A 141 22.34 -1.10 8.57
CA TRP A 141 23.29 -0.76 7.51
C TRP A 141 22.62 0.21 6.53
N PRO A 142 22.62 1.52 6.82
CA PRO A 142 21.87 2.50 6.05
C PRO A 142 22.20 2.50 4.56
N THR A 143 23.48 2.45 4.20
CA THR A 143 23.93 2.46 2.79
C THR A 143 23.28 1.36 1.95
N MET A 144 23.16 0.14 2.49
CA MET A 144 22.59 -0.99 1.75
C MET A 144 21.06 -1.05 1.84
N LEU A 145 20.50 -0.68 2.99
CA LEU A 145 19.08 -0.85 3.25
C LEU A 145 18.24 0.33 2.73
N THR A 146 18.78 1.53 2.63
CA THR A 146 18.09 2.68 2.02
C THR A 146 17.79 2.41 0.55
N ALA A 147 18.73 1.87 -0.23
CA ALA A 147 18.49 1.53 -1.64
C ALA A 147 17.35 0.50 -1.80
N ARG A 148 17.36 -0.55 -0.97
CA ARG A 148 16.26 -1.54 -0.96
C ARG A 148 14.94 -0.92 -0.47
N GLN A 149 14.99 0.02 0.45
CA GLN A 149 13.80 0.74 0.91
C GLN A 149 13.20 1.56 -0.23
N SER A 150 14.01 2.32 -0.99
CA SER A 150 13.56 3.09 -2.15
C SER A 150 12.89 2.22 -3.21
N GLU A 151 13.49 1.10 -3.59
CA GLU A 151 12.90 0.15 -4.54
C GLU A 151 11.58 -0.45 -4.01
N LEU A 152 11.50 -0.69 -2.70
CA LEU A 152 10.26 -1.15 -2.07
C LEU A 152 9.20 -0.06 -2.02
N ASP A 153 9.57 1.19 -1.76
CA ASP A 153 8.67 2.35 -1.81
C ASP A 153 8.07 2.45 -3.22
N GLU A 154 8.91 2.47 -4.26
CA GLU A 154 8.46 2.52 -5.67
C GLU A 154 7.56 1.32 -6.04
N LEU A 155 7.90 0.10 -5.61
CA LEU A 155 7.01 -1.06 -5.81
C LEU A 155 5.65 -0.87 -5.14
N ASN A 156 5.62 -0.33 -3.93
CA ASN A 156 4.38 -0.10 -3.20
C ASN A 156 3.56 1.04 -3.81
N ASP A 157 4.20 1.99 -4.49
CA ASP A 157 3.53 3.04 -5.27
C ASP A 157 2.86 2.41 -6.50
N TYR A 158 3.56 1.64 -7.33
CA TYR A 158 2.94 0.95 -8.49
C TYR A 158 1.75 0.07 -8.09
N LEU A 159 1.93 -0.75 -7.04
CA LEU A 159 0.86 -1.63 -6.55
C LEU A 159 -0.25 -0.86 -5.81
N GLY A 160 0.06 0.32 -5.28
CA GLY A 160 -0.88 1.24 -4.66
C GLY A 160 -1.80 1.87 -5.70
N ASP A 161 -1.21 2.49 -6.71
CA ASP A 161 -1.93 3.14 -7.80
C ASP A 161 -2.81 2.15 -8.58
N ASP A 162 -2.31 0.94 -8.87
CA ASP A 162 -3.13 -0.11 -9.51
C ASP A 162 -4.34 -0.49 -8.67
N HIS A 163 -4.16 -0.60 -7.35
CA HIS A 163 -5.25 -0.94 -6.43
C HIS A 163 -6.30 0.18 -6.37
N ASP A 164 -5.87 1.44 -6.27
CA ASP A 164 -6.79 2.56 -6.18
C ASP A 164 -7.60 2.70 -7.50
N LEU A 165 -7.01 2.40 -8.66
CA LEU A 165 -7.71 2.30 -9.94
C LEU A 165 -8.66 1.09 -10.04
N ALA A 166 -8.33 -0.04 -9.41
CA ALA A 166 -9.23 -1.17 -9.29
C ALA A 166 -10.47 -0.81 -8.46
N VAL A 167 -10.27 -0.14 -7.34
CA VAL A 167 -11.35 0.38 -6.49
C VAL A 167 -12.18 1.43 -7.23
N MET A 168 -11.56 2.31 -8.01
CA MET A 168 -12.26 3.28 -8.86
C MET A 168 -13.19 2.58 -9.85
N THR A 169 -12.72 1.52 -10.50
CA THR A 169 -13.54 0.70 -11.41
C THR A 169 -14.74 0.10 -10.69
N GLN A 170 -14.55 -0.44 -9.47
CA GLN A 170 -15.63 -1.00 -8.66
C GLN A 170 -16.65 0.06 -8.24
N VAL A 171 -16.21 1.27 -7.89
CA VAL A 171 -17.09 2.38 -7.50
C VAL A 171 -17.92 2.87 -8.69
N ILE A 172 -17.29 3.10 -9.84
CA ILE A 172 -17.98 3.56 -11.04
C ILE A 172 -19.05 2.55 -11.48
N THR A 173 -18.71 1.26 -11.46
CA THR A 173 -19.63 0.19 -11.91
C THR A 173 -20.68 -0.20 -10.86
N GLY A 174 -20.38 0.00 -9.58
CA GLY A 174 -21.26 -0.33 -8.45
C GLY A 174 -22.25 0.78 -8.07
N GLU A 175 -22.05 2.01 -8.54
CA GLU A 175 -22.88 3.17 -8.20
C GLU A 175 -23.47 3.85 -9.46
N PRO A 176 -24.34 3.15 -10.23
CA PRO A 176 -24.90 3.67 -11.49
C PRO A 176 -25.75 4.93 -11.30
N ASP A 177 -26.33 5.15 -10.12
CA ASP A 177 -27.08 6.38 -9.82
C ASP A 177 -26.17 7.63 -9.76
N THR A 178 -24.89 7.44 -9.43
CA THR A 178 -23.90 8.52 -9.35
C THR A 178 -23.13 8.67 -10.67
N PHE A 179 -22.75 7.56 -11.31
CA PHE A 179 -21.87 7.57 -12.48
C PHE A 179 -22.57 7.28 -13.81
N GLY A 180 -23.80 6.76 -13.79
CA GLY A 180 -24.54 6.41 -14.99
C GLY A 180 -23.91 5.27 -15.79
N ALA A 181 -24.36 5.12 -17.04
CA ALA A 181 -23.88 4.13 -18.00
C ALA A 181 -23.77 4.78 -19.39
N SER A 182 -22.89 5.78 -19.52
CA SER A 182 -22.68 6.54 -20.76
C SER A 182 -21.42 6.09 -21.52
N ALA A 183 -21.26 6.58 -22.75
CA ALA A 183 -20.02 6.41 -23.51
C ALA A 183 -18.80 6.99 -22.76
N ASP A 184 -18.99 8.05 -21.98
CA ASP A 184 -17.95 8.68 -21.15
C ASP A 184 -17.48 7.74 -20.02
N VAL A 185 -18.39 6.96 -19.42
CA VAL A 185 -18.02 5.93 -18.43
C VAL A 185 -17.13 4.87 -19.08
N GLU A 186 -17.52 4.35 -20.24
CA GLU A 186 -16.71 3.36 -20.96
C GLU A 186 -15.36 3.92 -21.42
N GLN A 187 -15.33 5.20 -21.81
CA GLN A 187 -14.10 5.90 -22.15
C GLN A 187 -13.16 5.99 -20.95
N LEU A 188 -13.64 6.44 -19.78
CA LEU A 188 -12.83 6.51 -18.57
C LEU A 188 -12.36 5.12 -18.12
N LEU A 189 -13.23 4.11 -18.13
CA LEU A 189 -12.86 2.73 -17.80
C LEU A 189 -11.78 2.18 -18.74
N THR A 190 -11.77 2.60 -20.01
CA THR A 190 -10.70 2.25 -20.95
C THR A 190 -9.37 2.87 -20.57
N LEU A 191 -9.35 4.16 -20.22
CA LEU A 191 -8.13 4.84 -19.73
C LEU A 191 -7.61 4.18 -18.44
N ILE A 192 -8.51 3.84 -17.51
CA ILE A 192 -8.17 3.12 -16.28
C ILE A 192 -7.51 1.77 -16.60
N ARG A 193 -8.11 0.96 -17.49
CA ARG A 193 -7.54 -0.35 -17.88
C ARG A 193 -6.14 -0.23 -18.46
N GLN A 194 -5.91 0.76 -19.33
CA GLN A 194 -4.59 1.02 -19.89
C GLN A 194 -3.58 1.35 -18.78
N GLN A 195 -3.93 2.29 -17.90
CA GLN A 195 -3.05 2.71 -16.81
C GLN A 195 -2.73 1.56 -15.85
N ARG A 196 -3.73 0.74 -15.49
CA ARG A 196 -3.54 -0.45 -14.65
C ARG A 196 -2.55 -1.42 -15.30
N HIS A 197 -2.66 -1.69 -16.59
CA HIS A 197 -1.74 -2.59 -17.29
C HIS A 197 -0.28 -2.12 -17.22
N GLU A 198 -0.04 -0.83 -17.38
CA GLU A 198 1.30 -0.23 -17.28
C GLU A 198 1.88 -0.33 -15.86
N LEU A 199 1.08 0.04 -14.85
CA LEU A 199 1.47 -0.05 -13.43
C LEU A 199 1.78 -1.49 -13.01
N GLN A 200 0.93 -2.44 -13.40
CA GLN A 200 1.11 -3.87 -13.14
C GLN A 200 2.40 -4.38 -13.78
N THR A 201 2.68 -4.01 -15.01
CA THR A 201 3.90 -4.40 -15.73
C THR A 201 5.16 -3.86 -15.06
N ALA A 202 5.16 -2.58 -14.68
CA ALA A 202 6.27 -1.95 -13.97
C ALA A 202 6.48 -2.56 -12.57
N GLY A 203 5.40 -2.71 -11.82
CA GLY A 203 5.40 -3.32 -10.49
C GLY A 203 5.91 -4.76 -10.49
N LEU A 204 5.49 -5.58 -11.45
CA LEU A 204 5.96 -6.96 -11.59
C LEU A 204 7.46 -7.05 -11.83
N LYS A 205 7.99 -6.25 -12.76
CA LYS A 205 9.42 -6.20 -13.06
C LYS A 205 10.25 -5.83 -11.82
N LEU A 206 9.75 -4.91 -11.01
CA LEU A 206 10.42 -4.48 -9.77
C LEU A 206 10.28 -5.54 -8.66
N ALA A 207 9.11 -6.16 -8.53
CA ALA A 207 8.87 -7.26 -7.60
C ALA A 207 9.79 -8.45 -7.87
N ASP A 208 10.02 -8.81 -9.13
CA ASP A 208 10.95 -9.88 -9.51
C ASP A 208 12.36 -9.63 -8.99
N ARG A 209 12.85 -8.38 -9.10
CA ARG A 209 14.15 -7.98 -8.55
C ARG A 209 14.17 -8.04 -7.02
N ILE A 210 13.13 -7.53 -6.37
CA ILE A 210 13.03 -7.46 -4.91
C ILE A 210 12.99 -8.86 -4.28
N PHE A 211 12.28 -9.79 -4.91
CA PHE A 211 12.01 -11.15 -4.44
C PHE A 211 12.91 -12.25 -5.06
N ALA A 212 13.92 -11.87 -5.85
CA ALA A 212 14.85 -12.80 -6.52
C ALA A 212 15.68 -13.69 -5.56
N GLU A 213 15.93 -13.25 -4.34
CA GLU A 213 16.81 -13.96 -3.40
C GLU A 213 16.08 -15.13 -2.72
N LYS A 214 16.79 -16.25 -2.46
CA LYS A 214 16.18 -17.34 -1.66
C LYS A 214 15.82 -16.82 -0.25
N PRO A 215 14.60 -17.08 0.29
CA PRO A 215 14.17 -16.52 1.57
C PRO A 215 15.09 -16.81 2.77
N LYS A 216 15.74 -17.99 2.76
CA LYS A 216 16.73 -18.37 3.79
C LYS A 216 18.01 -17.52 3.71
N ALA A 217 18.46 -17.20 2.48
CA ALA A 217 19.66 -16.39 2.25
C ALA A 217 19.39 -14.93 2.65
N PHE A 218 18.27 -14.36 2.20
CA PHE A 218 17.85 -13.00 2.56
C PHE A 218 17.84 -12.79 4.09
N ALA A 219 17.15 -13.69 4.81
CA ALA A 219 17.06 -13.61 6.26
C ALA A 219 18.40 -13.85 6.97
N HIS A 220 19.29 -14.65 6.38
CA HIS A 220 20.63 -14.86 6.91
C HIS A 220 21.51 -13.62 6.76
N ARG A 221 21.47 -12.97 5.59
CA ARG A 221 22.19 -11.72 5.31
C ARG A 221 21.80 -10.62 6.30
N LEU A 222 20.51 -10.34 6.45
CA LEU A 222 20.05 -9.29 7.39
C LEU A 222 20.36 -9.62 8.85
N LYS A 223 20.30 -10.91 9.24
CA LYS A 223 20.75 -11.33 10.58
C LYS A 223 22.23 -10.98 10.79
N ASN A 224 23.09 -11.23 9.81
CA ASN A 224 24.52 -10.97 9.94
C ASN A 224 24.80 -9.47 10.03
N TYR A 225 24.10 -8.64 9.24
CA TYR A 225 24.18 -7.18 9.38
C TYR A 225 23.81 -6.73 10.80
N TRP A 226 22.68 -7.24 11.32
CA TRP A 226 22.24 -6.90 12.68
C TRP A 226 23.24 -7.29 13.77
N LYS A 227 23.91 -8.45 13.61
CA LYS A 227 24.91 -8.91 14.56
C LYS A 227 26.14 -8.01 14.59
N LEU A 228 26.64 -7.59 13.43
CA LEU A 228 27.80 -6.71 13.30
C LEU A 228 27.47 -5.33 13.89
N TRP A 229 26.36 -4.73 13.45
CA TRP A 229 25.86 -3.45 13.97
C TRP A 229 25.70 -3.45 15.50
N LYS A 230 25.22 -4.56 16.08
CA LYS A 230 25.08 -4.68 17.53
C LYS A 230 26.43 -4.79 18.24
N ALA A 231 27.42 -5.47 17.64
CA ALA A 231 28.76 -5.55 18.21
C ALA A 231 29.44 -4.18 18.24
N ASP A 232 29.30 -3.40 17.16
CA ASP A 232 29.89 -2.06 17.00
C ASP A 232 29.28 -1.00 17.95
N ARG A 233 28.14 -1.29 18.58
CA ARG A 233 27.46 -0.40 19.55
C ARG A 233 27.66 -0.81 21.01
N ILE A 234 28.20 -2.00 21.26
CA ILE A 234 28.45 -2.52 22.61
C ILE A 234 29.95 -2.44 22.97
N GLY A 235 30.83 -2.34 21.95
CA GLY A 235 32.22 -1.91 22.11
C GLY A 235 32.33 -0.40 22.07
#